data_AF-A0A1F3ISG8-F1
#
_entry.id   AF-A0A1F3ISG8-F1
#
_cell.length_a   1.000
_cell.length_b   1.000
_cell.length_c   1.000
_cell.angle_alpha   90.00
_cell.angle_beta   90.00
_cell.angle_gamma   90.00
#
_symmetry.space_group_name_H-M   'P 1'
#
loop_
_entity.id
_entity.type
_entity.pdbx_description
1 polymer ?
#
loop_
_entity_poly.entity_id
_entity_poly.type
_entity_poly.pdbx_seq_one_letter_code
_entity_poly.pdbx_strand_id
1 'polypeptide(L)'
;MKPIKSLLPLSIWLMRIGLLLFAYTHYFDTIISFDYENLNFYVALLFGIFSIFIFISGFVVKQTLTVVSGLVLTIISIYNLVKLFDAGVTSSLSVFIIITGIAVYFLANPSTK
;
A
#
# COMPACT_ATOMS: atom_id res chain seq x y z
N MET A 1 -27.25 -13.17 11.13
CA MET A 1 -26.05 -13.98 11.44
C MET A 1 -25.07 -13.11 12.21
N LYS A 2 -24.41 -13.61 13.27
CA LYS A 2 -23.42 -12.82 14.04
C LYS A 2 -22.09 -12.80 13.26
N PRO A 3 -21.45 -11.63 13.05
CA PRO A 3 -20.18 -11.56 12.35
C PRO A 3 -19.08 -12.29 13.13
N ILE A 4 -18.19 -13.00 12.41
CA ILE A 4 -17.05 -13.71 12.99
C ILE A 4 -15.96 -12.68 13.31
N LYS A 5 -16.09 -11.99 14.44
CA LYS A 5 -15.19 -10.90 14.87
C LYS A 5 -13.72 -11.32 14.97
N SER A 6 -13.44 -12.61 15.17
CA SER A 6 -12.08 -13.15 15.22
C SER A 6 -11.33 -13.09 13.88
N LEU A 7 -12.01 -12.87 12.75
CA LEU A 7 -11.37 -12.72 11.44
C LEU A 7 -10.84 -11.31 11.17
N LEU A 8 -11.23 -10.31 11.97
CA LEU A 8 -10.81 -8.92 11.75
C LEU A 8 -9.30 -8.71 11.91
N PRO A 9 -8.63 -9.25 12.94
CA PRO A 9 -7.17 -9.20 13.03
C PRO A 9 -6.49 -9.90 11.85
N LEU A 10 -7.05 -11.03 11.39
CA LEU A 10 -6.53 -11.77 10.25
C LEU A 10 -6.62 -10.96 8.95
N SER A 11 -7.77 -10.31 8.68
CA SER A 11 -7.94 -9.52 7.46
C SER A 11 -6.98 -8.34 7.42
N ILE A 12 -6.75 -7.67 8.55
CA ILE A 12 -5.77 -6.58 8.66
C ILE A 12 -4.36 -7.08 8.33
N TRP A 13 -3.97 -8.24 8.87
CA TRP A 13 -2.66 -8.83 8.57
C TRP A 13 -2.51 -9.21 7.10
N LEU A 14 -3.55 -9.78 6.49
CA LEU A 14 -3.56 -10.07 5.05
C LEU A 14 -3.41 -8.79 4.22
N MET A 15 -4.03 -7.68 4.62
CA MET A 15 -3.85 -6.39 3.96
C MET A 15 -2.42 -5.87 4.08
N ARG A 16 -1.77 -5.99 5.25
CA ARG A 16 -0.36 -5.60 5.45
C ARG A 16 0.57 -6.43 4.58
N ILE A 17 0.42 -7.75 4.60
CA ILE A 17 1.24 -8.69 3.81
C ILE A 17 1.00 -8.47 2.32
N GLY A 18 -0.26 -8.31 1.90
CA GLY A 18 -0.63 -8.07 0.50
C GLY A 18 -0.01 -6.78 -0.04
N LEU A 19 0.01 -5.72 0.75
CA LEU A 19 0.62 -4.44 0.35
C LEU A 19 2.15 -4.56 0.23
N LEU A 20 2.80 -5.32 1.13
CA LEU A 20 4.23 -5.59 1.08
C LEU A 20 4.60 -6.50 -0.12
N LEU A 21 3.82 -7.55 -0.39
CA LEU A 21 4.01 -8.41 -1.55
C LEU A 21 3.80 -7.64 -2.85
N PHE A 22 2.78 -6.78 -2.93
CA PHE A 22 2.57 -5.92 -4.08
C PHE A 22 3.76 -4.98 -4.31
N ALA A 23 4.29 -4.35 -3.25
CA ALA A 23 5.48 -3.52 -3.37
C ALA A 23 6.68 -4.33 -3.92
N TYR A 24 6.88 -5.55 -3.42
CA TYR A 24 7.94 -6.42 -3.91
C TYR A 24 7.73 -6.82 -5.39
N THR A 25 6.57 -7.37 -5.75
CA THR A 25 6.38 -7.87 -7.12
C THR A 25 6.24 -6.78 -8.17
N HIS A 26 5.76 -5.59 -7.81
CA HIS A 26 5.51 -4.50 -8.75
C HIS A 26 6.67 -3.50 -8.86
N TYR A 27 7.37 -3.24 -7.75
CA TYR A 27 8.36 -2.16 -7.69
C TYR A 27 9.81 -2.63 -7.46
N PHE A 28 10.06 -3.89 -7.12
CA PHE A 28 11.41 -4.37 -6.81
C PHE A 28 12.40 -4.16 -7.97
N ASP A 29 12.04 -4.56 -9.19
CA ASP A 29 12.88 -4.38 -10.38
C ASP A 29 13.20 -2.90 -10.65
N THR A 30 12.24 -2.02 -10.37
CA THR A 30 12.43 -0.56 -10.49
C THR A 30 13.35 0.00 -9.41
N ILE A 31 13.35 -0.58 -8.21
CA ILE A 31 14.22 -0.13 -7.10
C ILE A 31 15.66 -0.61 -7.31
N ILE A 32 15.87 -1.84 -7.79
CA ILE A 32 17.22 -2.38 -8.02
C ILE A 32 17.90 -1.83 -9.28
N SER A 33 17.17 -1.14 -10.15
CA SER A 33 17.78 -0.48 -11.32
C SER A 33 18.62 0.74 -10.95
N PHE A 34 18.43 1.31 -9.75
CA PHE A 34 19.12 2.50 -9.25
C PHE A 34 19.13 3.69 -10.23
N ASP A 35 18.02 3.86 -10.96
CA ASP A 35 17.85 4.93 -11.94
C ASP A 35 17.44 6.25 -11.24
N TYR A 36 18.42 6.98 -10.73
CA TYR A 36 18.21 8.22 -9.97
C TYR A 36 17.68 9.40 -10.80
N GLU A 37 17.69 9.30 -12.13
CA GLU A 37 17.14 10.34 -13.03
C GLU A 37 15.63 10.14 -13.27
N ASN A 38 15.09 8.97 -12.92
CA ASN A 38 13.73 8.58 -13.25
C ASN A 38 12.77 8.80 -12.08
N LEU A 39 11.71 9.58 -12.30
CA LEU A 39 10.68 9.80 -11.29
C LEU A 39 10.01 8.51 -10.81
N ASN A 40 9.90 7.49 -11.67
CA ASN A 40 9.30 6.21 -11.29
C ASN A 40 10.17 5.47 -10.25
N PHE A 41 11.49 5.66 -10.24
CA PHE A 41 12.38 5.12 -9.21
C PHE A 41 12.01 5.67 -7.83
N TYR A 42 11.85 7.00 -7.70
CA TYR A 42 11.47 7.60 -6.43
C TYR A 42 10.07 7.18 -5.97
N VAL A 43 9.12 7.07 -6.91
CA VAL A 43 7.77 6.57 -6.61
C VAL A 43 7.83 5.13 -6.09
N ALA A 44 8.56 4.26 -6.77
CA ALA A 44 8.76 2.86 -6.40
C ALA A 44 9.42 2.72 -5.02
N LEU A 45 10.50 3.48 -4.80
CA LEU A 45 11.25 3.49 -3.55
C LEU A 45 10.38 3.96 -2.38
N LEU A 46 9.66 5.07 -2.56
CA LEU A 46 8.80 5.63 -1.53
C LEU A 46 7.62 4.69 -1.22
N PHE A 47 7.01 4.10 -2.26
CA PHE A 47 5.99 3.07 -2.07
C PHE A 47 6.53 1.87 -1.28
N GLY A 48 7.72 1.37 -1.63
CA GLY A 48 8.37 0.25 -0.94
C GLY A 48 8.65 0.52 0.53
N ILE A 49 9.25 1.69 0.84
CA ILE A 49 9.55 2.09 2.23
C ILE A 49 8.28 2.19 3.06
N PHE A 50 7.25 2.89 2.57
CA PHE A 50 6.02 3.08 3.33
C PHE A 50 5.18 1.78 3.44
N SER A 51 5.32 0.86 2.48
CA SER A 51 4.77 -0.50 2.60
C SER A 51 5.41 -1.28 3.75
N ILE A 52 6.74 -1.17 3.89
CA ILE A 52 7.47 -1.77 5.01
C ILE A 52 7.06 -1.11 6.33
N PHE A 53 6.86 0.21 6.37
CA PHE A 53 6.38 0.90 7.58
C PHE A 53 4.97 0.49 7.98
N ILE A 54 4.06 0.31 7.02
CA ILE A 54 2.78 -0.33 7.28
C ILE A 54 3.04 -1.72 7.87
N PHE A 55 3.84 -2.59 7.26
CA PHE A 55 4.08 -3.91 7.85
C PHE A 55 4.62 -3.85 9.30
N ILE A 56 5.63 -3.02 9.57
CA ILE A 56 6.26 -2.84 10.90
C ILE A 56 5.27 -2.28 11.92
N SER A 57 4.40 -1.34 11.53
CA SER A 57 3.37 -0.79 12.43
C SER A 57 2.38 -1.83 12.94
N GLY A 58 2.31 -3.03 12.35
CA GLY A 58 1.55 -4.16 12.90
C GLY A 58 2.13 -4.71 14.21
N PHE A 59 3.42 -4.47 14.47
CA PHE A 59 4.11 -4.90 15.69
C PHE A 59 4.31 -3.75 16.70
N VAL A 60 4.20 -2.50 16.26
CA VAL A 60 4.51 -1.30 17.06
C VAL A 60 3.23 -0.50 17.36
N VAL A 61 3.08 0.01 18.58
CA VAL A 61 1.87 0.74 19.04
C VAL A 61 1.78 2.18 18.47
N LYS A 62 2.70 2.59 17.60
CA LYS A 62 2.77 3.97 17.08
C LYS A 62 1.76 4.20 15.96
N GLN A 63 0.56 4.66 16.33
CA GLN A 63 -0.53 4.99 15.41
C GLN A 63 -0.13 6.00 14.33
N THR A 64 0.70 6.99 14.67
CA THR A 64 1.19 8.01 13.73
C THR A 64 1.92 7.39 12.53
N LEU A 65 2.67 6.31 12.73
CA LEU A 65 3.39 5.63 11.64
C LEU A 65 2.41 5.02 10.64
N THR A 66 1.32 4.43 11.11
CA THR A 66 0.27 3.85 10.25
C THR A 66 -0.44 4.94 9.44
N VAL A 67 -0.84 6.05 10.07
CA VAL A 67 -1.54 7.16 9.38
C VAL A 67 -0.67 7.78 8.30
N VAL A 68 0.58 8.15 8.65
CA VAL A 68 1.49 8.81 7.70
C VAL A 68 1.83 7.87 6.55
N SER A 69 2.08 6.59 6.83
CA SER A 69 2.36 5.62 5.78
C SER A 69 1.15 5.38 4.89
N GLY A 70 -0.05 5.25 5.48
CA GLY A 70 -1.30 5.14 4.74
C GLY A 70 -1.54 6.33 3.83
N LEU A 71 -1.33 7.56 4.32
CA LEU A 71 -1.48 8.79 3.55
C LEU A 71 -0.59 8.79 2.31
N VAL A 72 0.69 8.50 2.51
CA VAL A 72 1.68 8.51 1.44
C VAL A 72 1.37 7.44 0.39
N LEU A 73 1.04 6.22 0.83
CA LEU A 73 0.65 5.13 -0.07
C LEU A 73 -0.64 5.45 -0.83
N THR A 74 -1.62 6.10 -0.19
CA THR A 74 -2.86 6.55 -0.85
C THR A 74 -2.54 7.54 -1.96
N ILE A 75 -1.71 8.55 -1.70
CA ILE A 75 -1.33 9.55 -2.70
C ILE A 75 -0.63 8.89 -3.90
N ILE A 76 0.35 8.01 -3.65
CA ILE A 76 1.05 7.29 -4.72
C ILE A 76 0.09 6.40 -5.51
N SER A 77 -0.81 5.68 -4.83
CA SER A 77 -1.72 4.76 -5.50
C SER A 77 -2.70 5.50 -6.40
N ILE A 78 -3.24 6.64 -5.93
CA ILE A 78 -4.09 7.54 -6.74
C ILE A 78 -3.32 8.08 -7.95
N TYR A 79 -2.07 8.52 -7.77
CA TYR A 79 -1.22 8.99 -8.86
C TYR A 79 -1.07 7.94 -9.97
N ASN A 80 -0.80 6.69 -9.61
CA ASN A 80 -0.70 5.59 -10.58
C ASN A 80 -2.05 5.24 -11.21
N LEU A 81 -3.15 5.32 -10.44
CA LEU A 81 -4.50 5.08 -10.94
C LEU A 81 -4.89 6.09 -12.03
N VAL A 82 -4.60 7.39 -11.81
CA VAL A 82 -4.84 8.44 -12.81
C VAL A 82 -4.02 8.18 -14.08
N LYS A 83 -2.74 7.80 -13.97
CA LYS A 83 -1.90 7.44 -15.12
C LYS A 83 -2.45 6.24 -15.92
N LEU A 84 -3.02 5.26 -15.23
CA LEU A 84 -3.56 4.05 -15.85
C LEU A 84 -4.96 4.27 -16.44
N PHE A 85 -5.67 5.33 -16.05
CA PHE A 85 -7.03 5.58 -16.48
C PHE A 85 -7.13 5.84 -17.98
N ASP A 86 -6.13 6.53 -18.56
CA ASP A 86 -6.07 6.80 -20.00
C ASP A 86 -5.94 5.52 -20.84
N ALA A 87 -5.43 4.44 -20.27
CA ALA A 87 -5.31 3.13 -20.92
C ALA A 87 -6.60 2.28 -20.82
N GLY A 88 -7.67 2.79 -20.18
CA GLY A 88 -8.94 2.10 -19.99
C GLY A 88 -8.97 1.10 -18.84
N VAL A 89 -10.03 0.29 -18.77
CA VAL A 89 -10.24 -0.69 -17.68
C VAL A 89 -9.37 -1.92 -17.91
N THR A 90 -8.16 -1.88 -17.34
CA THR A 90 -7.17 -2.95 -17.41
C THR A 90 -7.05 -3.70 -16.08
N SER A 91 -6.41 -4.88 -16.11
CA SER A 91 -6.09 -5.64 -14.90
C SER A 91 -5.22 -4.84 -13.92
N SER A 92 -4.30 -4.03 -14.43
CA SER A 92 -3.46 -3.15 -13.59
C SER A 92 -4.31 -2.11 -12.84
N LEU A 93 -5.30 -1.51 -13.51
CA LEU A 93 -6.19 -0.53 -12.90
C LEU A 93 -6.99 -1.13 -11.73
N SER A 94 -7.50 -2.36 -11.88
CA SER A 94 -8.26 -3.02 -10.80
C SER A 94 -7.38 -3.33 -9.57
N VAL A 95 -6.13 -3.77 -9.79
CA VAL A 95 -5.17 -3.97 -8.69
C VAL A 95 -4.87 -2.66 -7.98
N PHE A 96 -4.60 -1.57 -8.70
CA PHE A 96 -4.33 -0.27 -8.08
C PHE A 96 -5.54 0.29 -7.31
N ILE A 97 -6.78 0.03 -7.74
CA ILE A 97 -7.98 0.36 -6.95
C ILE A 97 -7.98 -0.40 -5.61
N ILE A 98 -7.69 -1.70 -5.63
CA ILE A 98 -7.65 -2.53 -4.41
C ILE A 98 -6.56 -2.01 -3.46
N ILE A 99 -5.36 -1.77 -3.97
CA ILE A 99 -4.23 -1.25 -3.20
C ILE A 99 -4.55 0.13 -2.62
N THR A 100 -5.19 1.00 -3.39
CA THR A 100 -5.66 2.31 -2.91
C THR A 100 -6.64 2.14 -1.76
N GLY A 101 -7.61 1.24 -1.88
CA GLY A 101 -8.57 0.95 -0.79
C GLY A 101 -7.88 0.45 0.48
N ILE A 102 -6.86 -0.41 0.35
CA ILE A 102 -6.06 -0.88 1.47
C ILE A 102 -5.28 0.27 2.12
N ALA A 103 -4.64 1.13 1.32
CA ALA A 103 -3.90 2.28 1.83
C ALA A 103 -4.82 3.26 2.58
N VAL A 104 -6.00 3.56 2.01
CA VAL A 104 -7.02 4.41 2.63
C VAL A 104 -7.54 3.80 3.93
N TYR A 105 -7.68 2.47 4.01
CA TYR A 105 -8.06 1.80 5.26
C TYR A 105 -7.05 2.07 6.38
N PHE A 106 -5.74 1.95 6.10
CA PHE A 106 -4.71 2.23 7.10
C PHE A 106 -4.58 3.71 7.45
N LEU A 107 -4.88 4.60 6.49
CA LEU A 107 -5.00 6.04 6.74
C LEU A 107 -6.16 6.34 7.70
N ALA A 108 -7.33 5.76 7.46
CA ALA A 108 -8.55 6.03 8.22
C ALA A 108 -8.61 5.28 9.55
N ASN A 109 -7.93 4.15 9.68
CA ASN A 109 -8.00 3.29 10.85
C ASN A 109 -6.61 2.89 11.38
N PRO A 110 -5.93 3.78 12.13
CA PRO A 110 -4.58 3.53 12.62
C PRO A 110 -4.50 2.60 13.85
N SER A 111 -5.63 2.35 14.52
CA SER A 111 -5.71 1.51 15.72
C SER A 111 -6.06 0.07 15.34
N THR A 112 -5.07 -0.72 14.93
CA THR A 112 -5.28 -2.13 14.59
C THR A 112 -4.74 -3.07 15.68
N LYS A 113 -5.27 -2.94 16.90
CA LYS A 113 -5.30 -4.05 17.86
C LYS A 113 -6.74 -4.56 17.95
#